data_AF-A0A0B6SC12-F1
#
_entry.id   AF-A0A0B6SC12-F1
#
_cell.length_a   1.000
_cell.length_b   1.000
_cell.length_c   1.000
_cell.angle_alpha   90.00
_cell.angle_beta   90.00
_cell.angle_gamma   90.00
#
_symmetry.space_group_name_H-M   'P 1'
#
loop_
_entity.id
_entity.type
_entity.pdbx_description
1 polymer ?
#
loop_
_entity_poly.entity_id
_entity_poly.type
_entity_poly.pdbx_seq_one_letter_code
_entity_poly.pdbx_strand_id
1 'polypeptide(L)'
;MKAPDFLIARPAAHDEPGRFAIGETGFSFSGGQRPANPLAAWMGGRGIPARAARVLGARAEFAGMAALIGVATESDASHDPAAEWLLARAAAGLVSIVVRDARGSRREQVRADTRLALAAARQYRAAFALVLLQAGNARDAATGCAALREAFGCAGAVEPDWLHAARLVDVAGGDVSADAVADVPVWFASLTAAD
;
A
#
# COMPACT_ATOMS: atom_id res chain seq x y z
N MET A 1 28.42 16.89 18.09
CA MET A 1 27.36 16.85 17.06
C MET A 1 27.42 15.48 16.41
N LYS A 2 26.44 14.61 16.66
CA LYS A 2 26.43 13.22 16.14
C LYS A 2 25.86 13.27 14.71
N ALA A 3 26.59 12.70 13.74
CA ALA A 3 26.15 12.66 12.34
C ALA A 3 24.85 11.83 12.21
N PRO A 4 23.96 12.17 11.25
CA PRO A 4 22.75 11.39 10.99
C PRO A 4 23.12 9.98 10.51
N ASP A 5 22.54 8.97 11.16
CA ASP A 5 22.59 7.58 10.73
C ASP A 5 21.79 7.46 9.43
N PHE A 6 22.49 7.44 8.29
CA PHE A 6 21.91 7.00 7.04
C PHE A 6 21.67 5.49 7.14
N LEU A 7 20.52 5.03 6.62
CA LEU A 7 20.15 3.62 6.47
C LEU A 7 21.25 2.85 5.73
N ILE A 8 22.19 2.26 6.47
CA ILE A 8 23.09 1.23 5.97
C ILE A 8 22.56 -0.09 6.51
N ALA A 9 21.78 -0.80 5.69
CA ALA A 9 21.54 -2.21 5.93
C ALA A 9 22.87 -2.94 5.76
N ARG A 10 23.47 -3.39 6.88
CA ARG A 10 24.63 -4.29 6.83
C ARG A 10 24.17 -5.60 6.19
N PRO A 11 24.82 -6.09 5.13
CA PRO A 11 24.54 -7.42 4.62
C PRO A 11 24.91 -8.42 5.70
N ALA A 12 23.96 -9.26 6.12
CA ALA A 12 24.28 -10.46 6.88
C ALA A 12 25.16 -11.33 5.98
N ALA A 13 26.39 -11.58 6.41
CA ALA A 13 27.36 -12.36 5.68
C ALA A 13 26.88 -13.82 5.61
N HIS A 14 26.34 -14.24 4.48
CA HIS A 14 26.24 -15.65 4.07
C HIS A 14 26.76 -15.78 2.64
N ASP A 15 27.78 -16.63 2.50
CA ASP A 15 28.42 -17.04 1.25
C ASP A 15 27.40 -17.79 0.36
N GLU A 16 27.08 -17.25 -0.82
CA GLU A 16 26.72 -17.94 -2.09
C GLU A 16 25.88 -17.02 -3.03
N PRO A 17 25.93 -17.21 -4.36
CA PRO A 17 25.88 -16.12 -5.33
C PRO A 17 24.45 -15.75 -5.75
N GLY A 18 23.88 -14.76 -5.09
CA GLY A 18 22.77 -13.97 -5.61
C GLY A 18 23.10 -12.50 -5.42
N ARG A 19 23.50 -11.80 -6.47
CA ARG A 19 23.66 -10.34 -6.43
C ARG A 19 22.27 -9.72 -6.26
N PHE A 20 21.83 -9.57 -5.01
CA PHE A 20 20.66 -8.76 -4.68
C PHE A 20 21.06 -7.31 -4.88
N ALA A 21 20.92 -6.81 -6.10
CA ALA A 21 20.80 -5.37 -6.27
C ALA A 21 19.56 -4.98 -5.49
N ILE A 22 19.76 -4.22 -4.40
CA ILE A 22 18.70 -3.46 -3.77
C ILE A 22 18.13 -2.60 -4.90
N GLY A 23 17.03 -3.03 -5.53
CA GLY A 23 16.24 -2.14 -6.37
C GLY A 23 15.87 -0.92 -5.52
N GLU A 24 15.55 0.20 -6.15
CA GLU A 24 15.20 1.46 -5.46
C GLU A 24 14.22 1.23 -4.29
N THR A 25 13.39 0.18 -4.39
CA THR A 25 12.37 -0.23 -3.43
C THR A 25 12.79 -1.14 -2.26
N GLY A 26 14.04 -1.54 -2.03
CA GLY A 26 14.44 -2.21 -0.76
C GLY A 26 14.09 -3.70 -0.59
N PHE A 27 13.31 -4.31 -1.47
CA PHE A 27 13.17 -5.77 -1.63
C PHE A 27 13.17 -6.13 -3.12
N SER A 28 13.77 -7.26 -3.49
CA SER A 28 13.72 -7.77 -4.86
C SER A 28 13.68 -9.29 -4.83
N PHE A 29 12.48 -9.85 -5.01
CA PHE A 29 12.33 -11.29 -5.28
C PHE A 29 12.78 -11.58 -6.71
N SER A 30 13.68 -12.55 -6.87
CA SER A 30 13.99 -13.12 -8.19
C SER A 30 12.72 -13.72 -8.82
N GLY A 31 12.59 -13.69 -10.14
CA GLY A 31 11.33 -14.07 -10.83
C GLY A 31 10.78 -15.46 -10.46
N GLY A 32 11.67 -16.41 -10.11
CA GLY A 32 11.29 -17.77 -9.70
C GLY A 32 10.98 -17.94 -8.20
N GLN A 33 11.22 -16.93 -7.38
CA GLN A 33 10.90 -16.93 -5.94
C GLN A 33 9.64 -16.11 -5.63
N ARG A 34 8.88 -15.74 -6.68
CA ARG A 34 7.68 -14.93 -6.53
C ARG A 34 6.51 -15.80 -6.08
N PRO A 35 5.82 -15.40 -5.01
CA PRO A 35 4.48 -15.88 -4.74
C PRO A 35 3.59 -15.71 -5.97
N ALA A 36 2.76 -16.70 -6.27
CA ALA A 36 1.68 -16.57 -7.25
C ALA A 36 0.52 -15.77 -6.63
N ASN A 37 0.81 -14.57 -6.13
CA ASN A 37 -0.14 -13.71 -5.44
C ASN A 37 -0.38 -12.41 -6.23
N PRO A 38 -1.53 -11.74 -6.01
CA PRO A 38 -1.87 -10.49 -6.70
C PRO A 38 -0.87 -9.36 -6.47
N LEU A 39 -0.05 -9.42 -5.41
CA LEU A 39 0.97 -8.42 -5.07
C LEU A 39 2.28 -8.59 -5.84
N ALA A 40 2.47 -9.67 -6.60
CA ALA A 40 3.72 -9.94 -7.33
C ALA A 40 4.14 -8.80 -8.28
N ALA A 41 3.18 -8.05 -8.84
CA ALA A 41 3.45 -6.90 -9.70
C ALA A 41 4.03 -5.70 -8.93
N TRP A 42 3.66 -5.53 -7.66
CA TRP A 42 4.12 -4.45 -6.78
C TRP A 42 5.53 -4.74 -6.23
N MET A 43 5.79 -6.00 -5.88
CA MET A 43 7.08 -6.47 -5.36
C MET A 43 8.22 -6.54 -6.39
N GLY A 44 7.92 -6.29 -7.67
CA GLY A 44 8.85 -6.50 -8.78
C GLY A 44 9.93 -5.44 -8.95
N GLY A 45 9.89 -4.35 -8.17
CA GLY A 45 10.82 -3.21 -8.30
C GLY A 45 10.70 -2.47 -9.63
N ARG A 46 9.67 -2.75 -10.45
CA ARG A 46 9.45 -2.16 -11.79
C ARG A 46 8.54 -0.92 -11.76
N GLY A 47 8.20 -0.44 -10.56
CA GLY A 47 7.27 0.68 -10.36
C GLY A 47 5.82 0.24 -10.17
N ILE A 48 4.92 1.21 -10.24
CA ILE A 48 3.47 1.02 -9.99
C ILE A 48 2.84 0.27 -11.18
N PRO A 49 2.05 -0.81 -10.96
CA PRO A 49 1.41 -1.55 -12.03
C PRO A 49 0.56 -0.65 -12.94
N ALA A 50 0.58 -0.90 -14.25
CA ALA A 50 -0.03 -0.02 -15.26
C ALA A 50 -1.52 0.29 -14.99
N ARG A 51 -2.29 -0.70 -14.52
CA ARG A 51 -3.69 -0.48 -14.16
C ARG A 51 -3.84 0.43 -12.94
N ALA A 52 -3.06 0.20 -11.89
CA ALA A 52 -3.01 1.06 -10.72
C ALA A 52 -2.57 2.49 -11.10
N ALA A 53 -1.55 2.63 -11.95
CA ALA A 53 -1.08 3.92 -12.45
C ALA A 53 -2.16 4.68 -13.22
N ARG A 54 -3.02 3.98 -13.98
CA ARG A 54 -4.17 4.59 -14.68
C ARG A 54 -5.23 5.09 -13.71
N VAL A 55 -5.61 4.28 -12.72
CA VAL A 55 -6.61 4.65 -11.70
C VAL A 55 -6.13 5.83 -10.87
N LEU A 56 -4.86 5.80 -10.43
CA LEU A 56 -4.24 6.88 -9.68
C LEU A 56 -4.11 8.14 -10.55
N GLY A 57 -3.66 8.01 -11.79
CA GLY A 57 -3.48 9.11 -12.74
C GLY A 57 -4.77 9.82 -13.17
N ALA A 58 -5.95 9.29 -12.84
CA ALA A 58 -7.23 9.99 -13.01
C ALA A 58 -7.35 11.23 -12.10
N ARG A 59 -6.47 11.37 -11.10
CA ARG A 59 -6.35 12.53 -10.22
C ARG A 59 -5.08 13.30 -10.50
N ALA A 60 -5.19 14.63 -10.59
CA ALA A 60 -4.06 15.51 -10.85
C ALA A 60 -2.99 15.41 -9.73
N GLU A 61 -3.42 15.21 -8.49
CA GLU A 61 -2.56 15.07 -7.31
C GLU A 61 -1.61 13.86 -7.42
N PHE A 62 -2.05 12.82 -8.12
CA PHE A 62 -1.36 11.53 -8.28
C PHE A 62 -0.76 11.35 -9.68
N ALA A 63 -0.76 12.39 -10.51
CA ALA A 63 -0.16 12.34 -11.83
C ALA A 63 1.35 12.04 -11.75
N GLY A 64 1.85 11.23 -12.69
CA GLY A 64 3.27 10.89 -12.80
C GLY A 64 3.81 10.07 -11.63
N MET A 65 2.96 9.31 -10.92
CA MET A 65 3.37 8.59 -9.72
C MET A 65 4.46 7.55 -10.01
N ALA A 66 5.50 7.54 -9.19
CA ALA A 66 6.60 6.59 -9.23
C ALA A 66 6.92 6.09 -7.81
N ALA A 67 6.98 4.77 -7.62
CA ALA A 67 7.38 4.17 -6.35
C ALA A 67 8.86 4.44 -6.09
N LEU A 68 9.19 4.79 -4.84
CA LEU A 68 10.55 5.04 -4.37
C LEU A 68 11.01 3.89 -3.46
N ILE A 69 10.21 3.54 -2.45
CA ILE A 69 10.54 2.52 -1.43
C ILE A 69 9.38 1.52 -1.36
N GLY A 70 9.65 0.23 -1.11
CA GLY A 70 8.66 -0.81 -0.85
C GLY A 70 9.06 -1.75 0.28
N VAL A 71 8.13 -2.13 1.14
CA VAL A 71 8.40 -3.01 2.29
C VAL A 71 7.19 -3.92 2.48
N ALA A 72 7.42 -5.24 2.53
CA ALA A 72 6.38 -6.19 2.92
C ALA A 72 6.01 -5.97 4.40
N THR A 73 4.72 -5.82 4.71
CA THR A 73 4.25 -5.44 6.05
C THR A 73 3.57 -6.57 6.80
N GLU A 74 3.09 -7.60 6.09
CA GLU A 74 2.44 -8.77 6.68
C GLU A 74 2.65 -9.98 5.77
N SER A 75 2.83 -11.16 6.37
CA SER A 75 2.83 -12.45 5.67
C SER A 75 1.63 -13.27 6.13
N ASP A 76 0.97 -13.96 5.20
CA ASP A 76 -0.13 -14.87 5.50
C ASP A 76 0.36 -16.21 6.09
N ALA A 77 -0.56 -17.14 6.32
CA ALA A 77 -0.26 -18.47 6.85
C ALA A 77 0.66 -19.31 5.93
N SER A 78 0.74 -18.96 4.65
CA SER A 78 1.66 -19.54 3.66
C SER A 78 3.00 -18.79 3.57
N HIS A 79 3.23 -17.81 4.44
CA HIS A 79 4.35 -16.87 4.38
C HIS A 79 4.38 -15.98 3.12
N ASP A 80 3.29 -15.96 2.35
CA ASP A 80 3.16 -15.04 1.23
C ASP A 80 2.82 -13.65 1.75
N PRO A 81 3.41 -12.59 1.20
CA PRO A 81 3.10 -11.23 1.63
C PRO A 81 1.63 -10.94 1.37
N ALA A 82 0.90 -10.59 2.43
CA ALA A 82 -0.52 -10.23 2.40
C ALA A 82 -0.71 -8.72 2.18
N ALA A 83 0.30 -7.92 2.53
CA ALA A 83 0.33 -6.48 2.30
C ALA A 83 1.76 -5.95 2.10
N GLU A 84 1.85 -4.84 1.38
CA GLU A 84 3.07 -4.10 1.09
C GLU A 84 2.84 -2.62 1.33
N TRP A 85 3.76 -1.96 2.02
CA TRP A 85 3.81 -0.51 2.13
C TRP A 85 4.80 0.06 1.12
N LEU A 86 4.43 1.16 0.47
CA LEU A 86 5.24 1.88 -0.49
C LEU A 86 5.31 3.36 -0.13
N LEU A 87 6.46 3.97 -0.38
CA LEU A 87 6.58 5.42 -0.48
C LEU A 87 6.74 5.78 -1.96
N ALA A 88 5.89 6.67 -2.47
CA ALA A 88 5.91 7.09 -3.87
C ALA A 88 6.04 8.61 -4.00
N ARG A 89 6.57 9.06 -5.14
CA ARG A 89 6.55 10.47 -5.57
C ARG A 89 5.44 10.67 -6.59
N ALA A 90 4.66 11.72 -6.44
CA ALA A 90 3.66 12.17 -7.40
C ALA A 90 3.76 13.70 -7.62
N ALA A 91 2.93 14.23 -8.53
CA ALA A 91 2.88 15.66 -8.84
C ALA A 91 2.66 16.55 -7.60
N ALA A 92 1.80 16.13 -6.66
CA ALA A 92 1.52 16.89 -5.44
C ALA A 92 2.44 16.56 -4.26
N GLY A 93 3.52 15.78 -4.48
CA GLY A 93 4.53 15.47 -3.46
C GLY A 93 4.64 13.98 -3.15
N LEU A 94 5.11 13.66 -1.95
CA LEU A 94 5.25 12.28 -1.50
C LEU A 94 3.89 11.67 -1.10
N VAL A 95 3.73 10.38 -1.34
CA VAL A 95 2.52 9.61 -1.07
C VAL A 95 2.89 8.31 -0.36
N SER A 96 2.27 8.05 0.78
CA SER A 96 2.38 6.79 1.52
C SER A 96 1.28 5.85 1.07
N ILE A 97 1.60 4.65 0.61
CA ILE A 97 0.65 3.71 0.03
C ILE A 97 0.74 2.39 0.79
N VAL A 98 -0.38 1.80 1.15
CA VAL A 98 -0.43 0.39 1.53
C VAL A 98 -1.25 -0.36 0.49
N VAL A 99 -0.70 -1.43 -0.05
CA VAL A 99 -1.36 -2.34 -0.99
C VAL A 99 -1.57 -3.68 -0.30
N ARG A 100 -2.80 -4.14 -0.24
CA ARG A 100 -3.18 -5.42 0.38
C ARG A 100 -3.81 -6.35 -0.63
N ASP A 101 -3.61 -7.65 -0.49
CA ASP A 101 -4.39 -8.64 -1.22
C ASP A 101 -5.87 -8.58 -0.80
N ALA A 102 -6.77 -8.34 -1.77
CA ALA A 102 -8.20 -8.24 -1.50
C ALA A 102 -8.82 -9.55 -1.01
N ARG A 103 -8.17 -10.71 -1.26
CA ARG A 103 -8.66 -12.03 -0.86
C ARG A 103 -8.81 -12.13 0.65
N GLY A 104 -10.04 -12.33 1.12
CA GLY A 104 -10.35 -12.50 2.53
C GLY A 104 -10.06 -11.28 3.41
N SER A 105 -9.81 -10.11 2.81
CA SER A 105 -9.56 -8.87 3.53
C SER A 105 -10.74 -8.48 4.41
N ARG A 106 -10.44 -8.10 5.65
CA ARG A 106 -11.42 -7.69 6.66
C ARG A 106 -11.28 -6.22 7.00
N ARG A 107 -12.36 -5.63 7.52
CA ARG A 107 -12.42 -4.25 8.00
C ARG A 107 -11.26 -3.90 8.93
N GLU A 108 -10.95 -4.78 9.88
CA GLU A 108 -9.92 -4.54 10.90
C GLU A 108 -8.52 -4.42 10.28
N GLN A 109 -8.23 -5.23 9.25
CA GLN A 109 -6.98 -5.18 8.51
C GLN A 109 -6.87 -3.89 7.70
N VAL A 110 -7.94 -3.51 6.97
CA VAL A 110 -7.98 -2.25 6.22
C VAL A 110 -7.79 -1.04 7.16
N ARG A 111 -8.36 -1.08 8.37
CA ARG A 111 -8.14 -0.04 9.39
C ARG A 111 -6.68 -0.02 9.87
N ALA A 112 -6.07 -1.18 10.10
CA ALA A 112 -4.67 -1.28 10.47
C ALA A 112 -3.75 -0.72 9.37
N ASP A 113 -4.00 -1.09 8.11
CA ASP A 113 -3.28 -0.56 6.94
C ASP A 113 -3.43 0.96 6.82
N THR A 114 -4.63 1.48 7.06
CA THR A 114 -4.86 2.93 7.03
C THR A 114 -4.04 3.64 8.09
N ARG A 115 -4.01 3.11 9.32
CA ARG A 115 -3.17 3.67 10.40
C ARG A 115 -1.69 3.61 10.05
N LEU A 116 -1.24 2.51 9.45
CA LEU A 116 0.13 2.36 8.96
C LEU A 116 0.45 3.42 7.89
N ALA A 117 -0.39 3.54 6.86
CA ALA A 117 -0.22 4.50 5.79
C ALA A 117 -0.14 5.94 6.33
N LEU A 118 -1.02 6.30 7.27
CA LEU A 118 -1.03 7.61 7.94
C LEU A 118 0.20 7.85 8.82
N ALA A 119 0.62 6.87 9.61
CA ALA A 119 1.80 6.98 10.45
C ALA A 119 3.06 7.19 9.60
N ALA A 120 3.21 6.39 8.53
CA ALA A 120 4.29 6.54 7.57
C ALA A 120 4.21 7.87 6.82
N ALA A 121 3.02 8.33 6.43
CA ALA A 121 2.86 9.64 5.81
C ALA A 121 3.37 10.76 6.70
N ARG A 122 3.08 10.72 8.00
CA ARG A 122 3.61 11.72 8.96
C ARG A 122 5.12 11.64 9.11
N GLN A 123 5.64 10.43 9.27
CA GLN A 123 7.08 10.20 9.43
C GLN A 123 7.87 10.72 8.24
N TYR A 124 7.40 10.46 7.02
CA TYR A 124 8.07 10.85 5.78
C TYR A 124 7.57 12.18 5.21
N ARG A 125 6.71 12.92 5.93
CA ARG A 125 6.09 14.18 5.47
C ARG A 125 5.42 14.04 4.09
N ALA A 126 4.76 12.91 3.85
CA ALA A 126 3.95 12.70 2.67
C ALA A 126 2.69 13.57 2.71
N ALA A 127 2.33 14.10 1.54
CA ALA A 127 1.13 14.94 1.37
C ALA A 127 -0.15 14.10 1.41
N PHE A 128 -0.06 12.80 1.10
CA PHE A 128 -1.22 11.91 1.00
C PHE A 128 -0.93 10.52 1.57
N ALA A 129 -2.00 9.84 1.98
CA ALA A 129 -2.00 8.42 2.29
C ALA A 129 -3.00 7.67 1.39
N LEU A 130 -2.63 6.47 0.94
CA LEU A 130 -3.42 5.62 0.06
C LEU A 130 -3.54 4.21 0.65
N VAL A 131 -4.72 3.62 0.54
CA VAL A 131 -4.95 2.18 0.85
C VAL A 131 -5.58 1.52 -0.37
N LEU A 132 -4.86 0.57 -0.98
CA LEU A 132 -5.25 -0.12 -2.19
C LEU A 132 -5.47 -1.60 -1.89
N LEU A 133 -6.57 -2.18 -2.37
CA LEU A 133 -6.82 -3.62 -2.28
C LEU A 133 -6.68 -4.24 -3.66
N GLN A 134 -5.63 -5.03 -3.87
CA GLN A 134 -5.35 -5.70 -5.12
C GLN A 134 -6.08 -7.04 -5.18
N ALA A 135 -7.05 -7.14 -6.06
CA ALA A 135 -7.81 -8.34 -6.35
C ALA A 135 -7.24 -9.10 -7.55
N GLY A 136 -7.25 -10.44 -7.48
CA GLY A 136 -6.90 -11.29 -8.62
C GLY A 136 -8.06 -11.52 -9.59
N ASN A 137 -9.31 -11.31 -9.15
CA ASN A 137 -10.53 -11.52 -9.94
C ASN A 137 -11.69 -10.66 -9.41
N ALA A 138 -12.84 -10.70 -10.09
CA ALA A 138 -14.02 -9.91 -9.74
C ALA A 138 -14.61 -10.25 -8.35
N ARG A 139 -14.53 -11.51 -7.91
CA ARG A 139 -15.02 -11.92 -6.59
C ARG A 139 -14.18 -11.30 -5.49
N ASP A 140 -12.86 -11.35 -5.63
CA ASP A 140 -11.93 -10.76 -4.68
C ASP A 140 -12.06 -9.23 -4.66
N ALA A 141 -12.32 -8.61 -5.82
CA ALA A 141 -12.56 -7.18 -5.92
C ALA A 141 -13.82 -6.77 -5.15
N ALA A 142 -14.89 -7.56 -5.23
CA ALA A 142 -16.11 -7.35 -4.44
C ALA A 142 -15.85 -7.50 -2.93
N THR A 143 -15.05 -8.49 -2.52
CA THR A 143 -14.62 -8.64 -1.12
C THR A 143 -13.81 -7.41 -0.66
N GLY A 144 -12.86 -6.93 -1.46
CA GLY A 144 -12.11 -5.72 -1.19
C GLY A 144 -13.00 -4.48 -1.06
N CYS A 145 -13.95 -4.28 -1.98
CA CYS A 145 -14.91 -3.17 -1.92
C CYS A 145 -15.76 -3.22 -0.64
N ALA A 146 -16.22 -4.41 -0.22
CA ALA A 146 -16.97 -4.57 1.02
C ALA A 146 -16.13 -4.18 2.24
N ALA A 147 -14.88 -4.67 2.33
CA ALA A 147 -13.98 -4.34 3.44
C ALA A 147 -13.67 -2.83 3.53
N LEU A 148 -13.47 -2.16 2.38
CA LEU A 148 -13.29 -0.71 2.31
C LEU A 148 -14.52 0.05 2.81
N ARG A 149 -15.70 -0.36 2.35
CA ARG A 149 -16.96 0.26 2.77
C ARG A 149 -17.16 0.15 4.28
N GLU A 150 -16.93 -1.04 4.83
CA GLU A 150 -17.04 -1.27 6.26
C GLU A 150 -16.00 -0.48 7.08
N ALA A 151 -14.79 -0.29 6.53
CA ALA A 151 -13.72 0.44 7.22
C ALA A 151 -13.95 1.96 7.24
N PHE A 152 -14.41 2.53 6.13
CA PHE A 152 -14.55 3.97 5.91
C PHE A 152 -16.00 4.48 6.04
N GLY A 153 -16.97 3.60 6.30
CA GLY A 153 -18.38 3.97 6.48
C GLY A 153 -19.01 4.62 5.23
N CYS A 154 -18.59 4.22 4.04
CA CYS A 154 -19.07 4.82 2.79
C CYS A 154 -20.54 4.42 2.52
N ALA A 155 -21.43 5.41 2.49
CA ALA A 155 -22.80 5.24 2.02
C ALA A 155 -22.83 5.34 0.48
N GLY A 156 -22.90 4.19 -0.21
CA GLY A 156 -22.96 4.14 -1.68
C GLY A 156 -22.14 3.01 -2.27
N ALA A 157 -22.36 2.71 -3.56
CA ALA A 157 -21.55 1.71 -4.26
C ALA A 157 -20.08 2.17 -4.32
N VAL A 158 -19.17 1.29 -3.91
CA VAL A 158 -17.73 1.45 -4.14
C VAL A 158 -17.40 0.63 -5.37
N GLU A 159 -17.00 1.31 -6.42
CA GLU A 159 -16.70 0.67 -7.70
C GLU A 159 -15.24 0.21 -7.73
N PRO A 160 -14.96 -1.00 -8.23
CA PRO A 160 -13.59 -1.42 -8.45
C PRO A 160 -12.94 -0.55 -9.53
N ASP A 161 -11.64 -0.32 -9.39
CA ASP A 161 -10.80 0.53 -10.24
C ASP A 161 -11.17 2.03 -10.19
N TRP A 162 -11.81 2.47 -9.10
CA TRP A 162 -12.09 3.88 -8.83
C TRP A 162 -11.40 4.34 -7.54
N LEU A 163 -10.95 5.60 -7.56
CA LEU A 163 -10.29 6.22 -6.41
C LEU A 163 -11.28 7.09 -5.62
N HIS A 164 -11.45 6.73 -4.35
CA HIS A 164 -12.39 7.36 -3.44
C HIS A 164 -11.68 8.08 -2.30
N ALA A 165 -12.12 9.30 -1.99
CA ALA A 165 -11.66 10.01 -0.79
C ALA A 165 -12.22 9.30 0.45
N ALA A 166 -11.39 9.12 1.47
CA ALA A 166 -11.74 8.42 2.69
C ALA A 166 -11.81 9.36 3.89
N ARG A 167 -12.70 9.02 4.83
CA ARG A 167 -12.60 9.42 6.23
C ARG A 167 -12.68 8.14 7.05
N LEU A 168 -11.72 7.94 7.94
CA LEU A 168 -11.79 6.82 8.86
C LEU A 168 -12.96 7.08 9.83
N VAL A 169 -13.94 6.18 9.86
CA VAL A 169 -15.06 6.29 10.80
C VAL A 169 -14.69 5.50 12.04
N ASP A 170 -14.55 6.21 13.16
CA ASP A 170 -14.41 5.55 14.45
C ASP A 170 -15.78 5.05 14.90
N VAL A 171 -15.93 3.74 15.03
CA VAL A 171 -17.16 3.13 15.51
C VAL A 171 -16.86 2.65 16.91
N ALA A 172 -17.38 3.42 17.88
CA ALA A 172 -17.27 3.29 19.33
C ALA A 172 -16.66 1.98 19.86
N GLY A 173 -15.52 2.10 20.55
CA GLY A 173 -15.01 1.01 21.40
C GLY A 173 -13.50 0.97 21.67
N GLY A 174 -12.69 1.93 21.23
CA GLY A 174 -11.29 1.99 21.60
C GLY A 174 -10.74 3.40 21.43
N ASP A 175 -10.19 3.96 22.50
CA ASP A 175 -9.58 5.28 22.56
C ASP A 175 -8.62 5.51 21.38
N VAL A 176 -9.11 6.17 20.34
CA VAL A 176 -8.27 6.95 19.44
C VAL A 176 -8.57 8.39 19.77
N SER A 177 -7.64 9.02 20.49
CA SER A 177 -7.65 10.45 20.75
C SER A 177 -8.00 11.19 19.45
N ALA A 178 -9.11 11.91 19.49
CA ALA A 178 -9.66 12.67 18.37
C ALA A 178 -8.72 13.79 17.86
N ASP A 179 -7.55 13.97 18.47
CA ASP A 179 -6.56 14.99 18.13
C ASP A 179 -5.55 14.58 17.04
N ALA A 180 -5.68 13.40 16.44
CA ALA A 180 -4.70 12.91 15.47
C ALA A 180 -5.20 12.76 14.03
N VAL A 181 -6.35 13.28 13.60
CA VAL A 181 -6.95 12.89 12.29
C VAL A 181 -6.87 13.97 11.18
N ALA A 182 -6.33 15.16 11.41
CA ALA A 182 -6.67 16.30 10.53
C ALA A 182 -5.84 16.53 9.25
N ASP A 183 -4.56 16.18 9.14
CA ASP A 183 -3.71 16.87 8.12
C ASP A 183 -3.33 16.09 6.86
N VAL A 184 -3.54 14.77 6.80
CA VAL A 184 -3.17 13.97 5.62
C VAL A 184 -4.43 13.37 5.00
N PRO A 185 -4.85 13.81 3.79
CA PRO A 185 -5.97 13.20 3.09
C PRO A 185 -5.69 11.73 2.78
N VAL A 186 -6.68 10.88 3.08
CA VAL A 186 -6.65 9.44 2.79
C VAL A 186 -7.49 9.15 1.55
N TRP A 187 -6.98 8.31 0.65
CA TRP A 187 -7.77 7.76 -0.45
C TRP A 187 -7.68 6.24 -0.50
N PHE A 188 -8.66 5.63 -1.15
CA PHE A 188 -8.67 4.19 -1.34
C PHE A 188 -9.20 3.76 -2.71
N ALA A 189 -8.82 2.55 -3.11
CA ALA A 189 -9.37 1.85 -4.27
C ALA A 189 -9.31 0.33 -4.07
N SER A 190 -10.27 -0.39 -4.64
CA SER A 190 -10.14 -1.82 -4.93
C SER A 190 -9.68 -1.94 -6.39
N LEU A 191 -8.57 -2.61 -6.66
CA LEU A 191 -7.96 -2.71 -7.99
C LEU A 191 -8.07 -4.13 -8.51
N THR A 192 -8.55 -4.30 -9.73
CA THR A 192 -8.48 -5.61 -10.41
C THR A 192 -7.08 -5.82 -10.97
N ALA A 193 -6.60 -7.07 -10.97
CA ALA A 193 -5.38 -7.42 -11.71
C ALA A 193 -5.60 -7.09 -13.19
N ALA A 194 -4.55 -6.58 -13.86
CA ALA A 194 -4.63 -6.38 -15.30
C ALA A 194 -4.57 -7.75 -16.00
N ASP A 195 -5.46 -7.96 -16.98
CA ASP A 195 -5.31 -9.06 -17.95
C ASP A 195 -3.99 -8.94 -18.73
#